data_AF-A0A161MPS1-F1
#
_entry.id   AF-A0A161MPS1-F1
#
_cell.length_a   1.000
_cell.length_b   1.000
_cell.length_c   1.000
_cell.angle_alpha   90.00
_cell.angle_beta   90.00
_cell.angle_gamma   90.00
#
_symmetry.space_group_name_H-M   'P 1'
#
loop_
_entity.id
_entity.type
_entity.pdbx_description
1 polymer ?
#
loop_
_entity_poly.entity_id
_entity_poly.type
_entity_poly.pdbx_seq_one_letter_code
_entity_poly.pdbx_strand_id
1 'polypeptide(L)'
;MTLAVGNLAKFCRIKVPFSIKCSQPAYEAVRGIFIGPQLYQEQKRTDCFSQFKPMSETRFTAVTHIIMDLDGVLLDTARYYFDAHMKYLLKFKKRYTPELKMHSIGIKDEDAGRYLIEELDLPMTPAVYAHGIWQDLRINFPKAKIMDGAKELVCHLYNNEIPVALATSSDTKSFELKTKNHKEILKYFCHIVIGDDPEIKHGKPAPDIYEVT
;
A
#
# COMPACT_ATOMS: atom_id res chain seq x y z
N MET A 1 -29.95 25.61 -24.26
CA MET A 1 -29.60 24.19 -24.45
C MET A 1 -28.43 23.91 -23.53
N THR A 2 -28.76 23.48 -22.32
CA THR A 2 -27.87 23.34 -21.17
C THR A 2 -27.32 21.92 -21.19
N LEU A 3 -26.00 21.74 -21.26
CA LEU A 3 -25.37 20.45 -21.00
C LEU A 3 -24.55 20.57 -19.72
N ALA A 4 -25.04 19.87 -18.70
CA ALA A 4 -24.49 19.78 -17.38
C ALA A 4 -23.12 19.07 -17.40
N VAL A 5 -22.13 19.71 -16.80
CA VAL A 5 -20.85 19.07 -16.44
C VAL A 5 -21.09 18.29 -15.16
N GLY A 6 -21.16 16.96 -15.28
CA GLY A 6 -21.41 16.05 -14.17
C GLY A 6 -20.22 15.93 -13.22
N ASN A 7 -20.51 16.17 -11.94
CA ASN A 7 -19.85 15.70 -10.71
C ASN A 7 -18.42 15.16 -10.82
N LEU A 8 -17.46 16.02 -10.47
CA LEU A 8 -16.20 15.61 -9.85
C LEU A 8 -16.51 14.91 -8.52
N ALA A 9 -16.04 13.67 -8.39
CA ALA A 9 -16.05 12.94 -7.13
C ALA A 9 -15.21 13.72 -6.10
N LYS A 10 -15.88 14.47 -5.22
CA LYS A 10 -15.26 14.96 -3.99
C LYS A 10 -14.93 13.72 -3.15
N PHE A 11 -13.65 13.41 -3.02
CA PHE A 11 -13.20 12.45 -2.01
C PHE A 11 -13.59 13.03 -0.64
N CYS A 12 -14.60 12.41 -0.01
CA CYS A 12 -14.97 12.74 1.36
C CYS A 12 -13.82 12.35 2.28
N ARG A 13 -13.18 13.33 2.92
CA ARG A 13 -12.57 13.11 4.23
C ARG A 13 -13.68 12.66 5.18
N ILE A 14 -13.81 11.35 5.40
CA ILE A 14 -14.66 10.85 6.48
C ILE A 14 -13.88 11.10 7.77
N LYS A 15 -14.08 12.27 8.37
CA LYS A 15 -13.71 12.50 9.77
C LYS A 15 -14.65 11.67 10.63
N VAL A 16 -14.22 10.46 11.02
CA VAL A 16 -14.89 9.72 12.09
C VAL A 16 -14.59 10.48 13.39
N PRO A 17 -15.60 10.96 14.14
CA PRO A 17 -15.34 11.68 15.38
C PRO A 17 -14.68 10.73 16.39
N PHE A 18 -13.44 11.05 16.76
CA PHE A 18 -12.70 10.32 17.79
C PHE A 18 -13.22 10.73 19.16
N SER A 19 -14.14 9.97 19.72
CA SER A 19 -14.52 10.07 21.14
C SER A 19 -14.29 8.73 21.81
N ILE A 20 -13.01 8.37 21.98
CA ILE A 20 -12.60 7.26 22.84
C ILE A 20 -12.36 7.83 24.24
N LYS A 21 -13.28 7.56 25.18
CA LYS A 21 -13.04 7.80 26.61
C LYS A 21 -12.16 6.68 27.14
N CYS A 22 -10.91 7.00 27.45
CA CYS A 22 -9.95 6.09 28.04
C CYS A 22 -10.11 6.09 29.57
N SER A 23 -10.51 4.96 30.17
CA SER A 23 -10.43 4.73 31.60
C SER A 23 -9.82 3.35 31.85
N GLN A 24 -8.53 3.32 32.19
CA GLN A 24 -7.81 2.12 32.63
C GLN A 24 -7.94 1.92 34.15
N PRO A 25 -7.68 0.70 34.66
CA PRO A 25 -6.37 0.52 35.29
C PRO A 25 -5.64 -0.78 34.89
N ALA A 26 -4.31 -0.62 34.78
CA ALA A 26 -3.20 -1.57 34.95
C ALA A 26 -3.34 -3.01 34.40
N TYR A 27 -2.56 -3.32 33.35
CA TYR A 27 -2.34 -4.69 32.86
C TYR A 27 -0.86 -5.08 32.99
N GLU A 28 -0.60 -6.16 33.72
CA GLU A 28 0.71 -6.81 33.85
C GLU A 28 1.03 -7.67 32.63
N ALA A 29 2.28 -7.57 32.18
CA ALA A 29 2.77 -8.15 30.94
C ALA A 29 2.95 -9.69 31.04
N VAL A 30 2.19 -10.44 30.24
CA VAL A 30 2.52 -11.83 29.91
C VAL A 30 2.46 -12.05 28.39
N ARG A 31 3.66 -12.34 27.88
CA ARG A 31 4.08 -13.03 26.64
C ARG A 31 2.99 -13.48 25.65
N GLY A 32 3.18 -13.07 24.40
CA GLY A 32 2.36 -13.45 23.24
C GLY A 32 1.32 -12.39 22.94
N ILE A 33 1.21 -11.97 21.68
CA ILE A 33 0.22 -10.98 21.24
C ILE A 33 -1.17 -11.46 21.70
N PHE A 34 -1.77 -10.72 22.62
CA PHE A 34 -3.12 -10.96 23.11
C PHE A 34 -3.94 -9.70 22.89
N ILE A 35 -4.95 -9.80 22.04
CA ILE A 35 -6.07 -8.87 21.96
C ILE A 35 -6.97 -9.21 23.18
N GLY A 36 -7.42 -8.18 23.92
CA GLY A 36 -8.00 -8.27 25.27
C GLY A 36 -9.18 -9.23 25.50
N PRO A 37 -9.62 -9.40 26.77
CA PRO A 37 -10.31 -10.59 27.22
C PRO A 37 -11.80 -10.66 26.85
N GLN A 38 -12.11 -11.69 26.05
CA GLN A 38 -13.21 -12.66 26.21
C GLN A 38 -14.66 -12.16 26.40
N LEU A 39 -15.42 -12.29 25.31
CA LEU A 39 -16.58 -13.19 25.26
C LEU A 39 -16.42 -14.12 24.05
N TYR A 40 -15.61 -15.17 24.18
CA TYR A 40 -15.61 -16.27 23.21
C TYR A 40 -15.95 -17.55 23.97
N GLN A 41 -17.22 -17.94 23.92
CA GLN A 41 -17.67 -19.24 24.38
C GLN A 41 -17.10 -20.33 23.47
N GLU A 42 -16.61 -21.40 24.10
CA GLU A 42 -15.96 -22.54 23.47
C GLU A 42 -16.83 -23.21 22.39
N GLN A 43 -16.33 -23.27 21.16
CA GLN A 43 -16.53 -24.45 20.32
C GLN A 43 -15.21 -24.86 19.68
N LYS A 44 -14.66 -25.96 20.21
CA LYS A 44 -13.52 -26.69 19.66
C LYS A 44 -13.71 -26.93 18.15
N ARG A 45 -12.91 -26.27 17.32
CA ARG A 45 -12.57 -26.77 15.98
C ARG A 45 -11.09 -27.08 15.94
N THR A 46 -10.78 -28.28 15.48
CA THR A 46 -9.45 -28.86 15.31
C THR A 46 -8.58 -28.03 14.37
N ASP A 47 -7.81 -27.14 15.01
CA ASP A 47 -6.48 -26.62 14.76
C ASP A 47 -5.83 -26.76 13.36
N CYS A 48 -5.89 -25.69 12.56
CA CYS A 48 -4.98 -25.41 11.43
C CYS A 48 -3.73 -24.60 11.85
N PHE A 49 -3.58 -24.28 13.14
CA PHE A 49 -2.55 -23.40 13.71
C PHE A 49 -1.37 -24.15 14.36
N SER A 50 -1.36 -25.47 14.39
CA SER A 50 -0.30 -26.29 15.00
C SER A 50 1.08 -26.24 14.31
N GLN A 51 1.29 -25.40 13.29
CA GLN A 51 2.56 -25.39 12.52
C GLN A 51 3.37 -24.09 12.56
N PHE A 52 2.98 -23.08 13.33
CA PHE A 52 3.82 -21.89 13.45
C PHE A 52 4.88 -22.07 14.54
N LYS A 53 6.09 -22.42 14.08
CA LYS A 53 7.31 -22.36 14.88
C LYS A 53 7.56 -20.88 15.25
N PRO A 54 7.73 -20.52 16.53
CA PRO A 54 7.92 -19.12 16.93
C PRO A 54 9.20 -18.57 16.30
N MET A 55 9.06 -17.56 15.43
CA MET A 55 10.19 -16.81 14.91
C MET A 55 10.74 -15.90 16.01
N SER A 56 11.97 -16.19 16.46
CA SER A 56 12.97 -15.39 17.20
C SER A 56 12.53 -14.36 18.26
N GLU A 57 13.34 -14.24 19.32
CA GLU A 57 13.22 -13.35 20.50
C GLU A 57 13.27 -11.82 20.22
N THR A 58 12.69 -11.33 19.13
CA THR A 58 12.53 -9.90 18.89
C THR A 58 11.38 -9.36 19.74
N ARG A 59 11.70 -8.53 20.74
CA ARG A 59 10.70 -7.79 21.52
C ARG A 59 10.08 -6.71 20.65
N PHE A 60 8.95 -7.01 20.03
CA PHE A 60 8.14 -6.01 19.34
C PHE A 60 7.44 -5.11 20.37
N THR A 61 7.41 -3.80 20.11
CA THR A 61 6.59 -2.85 20.87
C THR A 61 5.13 -3.00 20.47
N ALA A 62 4.22 -2.91 21.44
CA ALA A 62 2.80 -2.87 21.15
C ALA A 62 2.46 -1.63 20.30
N VAL A 63 1.61 -1.82 19.29
CA VAL A 63 1.12 -0.77 18.40
C VAL A 63 -0.41 -0.71 18.47
N THR A 64 -0.98 0.46 18.19
CA THR A 64 -2.43 0.69 18.24
C THR A 64 -3.05 0.97 16.88
N HIS A 65 -2.24 1.30 15.87
CA HIS A 65 -2.67 1.67 14.52
C HIS A 65 -1.75 1.03 13.49
N ILE A 66 -2.28 0.75 12.30
CA ILE A 66 -1.53 0.18 11.18
C ILE A 66 -1.60 1.12 9.97
N ILE A 67 -0.46 1.38 9.35
CA ILE A 67 -0.38 2.00 8.02
C ILE A 67 0.13 0.94 7.05
N MET A 68 -0.64 0.67 6.00
CA MET A 68 -0.33 -0.33 4.99
C MET A 68 0.11 0.35 3.70
N ASP A 69 1.11 -0.20 3.03
CA ASP A 69 1.42 0.20 1.64
C ASP A 69 0.45 -0.47 0.66
N LEU A 70 0.34 0.06 -0.55
CA LEU A 70 -0.45 -0.53 -1.62
C LEU A 70 0.35 -1.55 -2.43
N ASP A 71 1.45 -1.08 -3.04
CA ASP A 71 2.15 -1.80 -4.10
C ASP A 71 3.07 -2.89 -3.52
N GLY A 72 2.79 -4.14 -3.85
CA GLY A 72 3.52 -5.30 -3.33
C GLY A 72 3.16 -5.70 -1.89
N VAL A 73 2.22 -4.99 -1.26
CA VAL A 73 1.72 -5.30 0.09
C VAL A 73 0.23 -5.64 0.06
N LEU A 74 -0.62 -4.70 -0.39
CA LEU A 74 -2.05 -4.97 -0.55
C LEU A 74 -2.35 -5.57 -1.93
N LEU A 75 -1.70 -5.06 -2.99
CA LEU A 75 -1.89 -5.49 -4.37
C LEU A 75 -0.59 -6.00 -4.99
N ASP A 76 -0.70 -7.08 -5.78
CA ASP A 76 0.40 -7.65 -6.56
C ASP A 76 0.65 -6.81 -7.84
N THR A 77 1.22 -5.62 -7.65
CA THR A 77 1.55 -4.66 -8.71
C THR A 77 3.04 -4.55 -8.98
N ALA A 78 3.89 -4.91 -8.02
CA ALA A 78 5.35 -4.83 -8.14
C ALA A 78 5.88 -5.66 -9.33
N ARG A 79 5.21 -6.77 -9.67
CA ARG A 79 5.54 -7.57 -10.86
C ARG A 79 5.32 -6.80 -12.17
N TYR A 80 4.27 -5.99 -12.27
CA TYR A 80 3.98 -5.25 -13.49
C TYR A 80 4.96 -4.11 -13.72
N TYR A 81 5.42 -3.47 -12.64
CA TYR A 81 6.53 -2.53 -12.73
C TYR A 81 7.79 -3.21 -13.27
N PHE A 82 8.15 -4.36 -12.70
CA PHE A 82 9.32 -5.13 -13.15
C PHE A 82 9.22 -5.51 -14.64
N ASP A 83 8.08 -6.08 -15.05
CA ASP A 83 7.84 -6.50 -16.43
C ASP A 83 7.87 -5.32 -17.41
N ALA A 84 7.24 -4.20 -17.04
CA ALA A 84 7.20 -3.01 -17.88
C ALA A 84 8.61 -2.39 -18.06
N HIS A 85 9.38 -2.27 -16.98
CA HIS A 85 10.78 -1.80 -17.05
C HIS A 85 11.65 -2.75 -17.87
N MET A 86 11.57 -4.05 -17.62
CA MET A 86 12.32 -5.06 -18.38
C MET A 86 12.01 -4.96 -19.88
N LYS A 87 10.74 -4.96 -20.25
CA LYS A 87 10.28 -4.88 -21.65
C LYS A 87 10.72 -3.59 -22.33
N TYR A 88 10.67 -2.46 -21.63
CA TYR A 88 11.04 -1.18 -22.21
C TYR A 88 12.56 -1.04 -22.38
N LEU A 89 13.33 -1.41 -21.36
CA LEU A 89 14.80 -1.33 -21.38
C LEU A 89 15.45 -2.27 -22.39
N LEU A 90 14.81 -3.40 -22.71
CA LEU A 90 15.26 -4.30 -23.79
C LEU A 90 15.38 -3.59 -25.15
N LYS A 91 14.56 -2.56 -25.43
CA LYS A 91 14.66 -1.75 -26.66
C LYS A 91 15.99 -1.00 -26.77
N PHE A 92 16.63 -0.74 -25.62
CA PHE A 92 17.92 -0.07 -25.50
C PHE A 92 19.07 -1.05 -25.25
N LYS A 93 18.81 -2.37 -25.38
CA LYS A 93 19.77 -3.44 -25.04
C LYS A 93 20.25 -3.38 -23.59
N LYS A 94 19.44 -2.81 -22.70
CA LYS A 94 19.67 -2.76 -21.25
C LYS A 94 18.77 -3.77 -20.55
N ARG A 95 19.09 -4.11 -19.30
CA ARG A 95 18.29 -5.02 -18.45
C ARG A 95 17.89 -4.31 -17.17
N TYR A 96 16.70 -4.65 -16.68
CA TYR A 96 16.25 -4.19 -15.36
C TYR A 96 16.75 -5.17 -14.30
N THR A 97 17.88 -4.85 -13.67
CA THR A 97 18.52 -5.75 -12.69
C THR A 97 17.87 -5.62 -11.31
N PRO A 98 18.08 -6.60 -10.41
CA PRO A 98 17.61 -6.51 -9.02
C PRO A 98 18.13 -5.27 -8.28
N GLU A 99 19.36 -4.84 -8.56
CA GLU A 99 19.98 -3.66 -7.95
C GLU A 99 19.24 -2.38 -8.37
N LEU A 100 18.93 -2.26 -9.66
CA LEU A 100 18.13 -1.15 -10.18
C LEU A 100 16.73 -1.13 -9.57
N LYS A 101 16.11 -2.31 -9.45
CA LYS A 101 14.79 -2.47 -8.81
C LYS A 101 14.81 -2.01 -7.35
N MET A 102 15.87 -2.34 -6.60
CA MET A 102 15.97 -1.98 -5.18
C MET A 102 16.01 -0.47 -4.96
N HIS A 103 16.60 0.28 -5.89
CA HIS A 103 16.70 1.75 -5.81
C HIS A 103 15.48 2.49 -6.35
N SER A 104 14.60 1.82 -7.09
CA SER A 104 13.40 2.42 -7.69
C SER A 104 12.09 1.97 -7.06
N ILE A 105 12.10 0.95 -6.19
CA ILE A 105 10.89 0.44 -5.54
C ILE A 105 10.35 1.42 -4.49
N GLY A 106 9.03 1.65 -4.51
CA GLY A 106 8.33 2.43 -3.49
C GLY A 106 8.48 3.96 -3.58
N ILE A 107 9.35 4.48 -4.45
CA ILE A 107 9.47 5.92 -4.72
C ILE A 107 8.51 6.35 -5.84
N LYS A 108 8.40 7.65 -6.12
CA LYS A 108 7.53 8.16 -7.20
C LYS A 108 8.05 7.71 -8.57
N ASP A 109 7.13 7.42 -9.50
CA ASP A 109 7.46 6.93 -10.85
C ASP A 109 8.43 7.87 -11.62
N GLU A 110 8.30 9.19 -11.45
CA GLU A 110 9.19 10.17 -12.08
C GLU A 110 10.62 10.11 -11.51
N ASP A 111 10.75 9.96 -10.19
CA ASP A 111 12.05 9.87 -9.52
C ASP A 111 12.75 8.55 -9.87
N ALA A 112 11.98 7.45 -9.91
CA ALA A 112 12.46 6.17 -10.42
C ALA A 112 12.92 6.27 -11.89
N GLY A 113 12.16 6.99 -12.73
CA GLY A 113 12.53 7.22 -14.12
C GLY A 113 13.84 8.01 -14.26
N ARG A 114 14.03 9.05 -13.44
CA ARG A 114 15.25 9.86 -13.42
C ARG A 114 16.47 9.03 -13.04
N TYR A 115 16.38 8.28 -11.94
CA TYR A 115 17.43 7.35 -11.51
C TYR A 115 17.81 6.35 -12.61
N LEU A 116 16.82 5.69 -13.24
CA LEU A 116 17.09 4.68 -14.27
C LEU A 116 17.71 5.25 -15.55
N ILE A 117 17.37 6.49 -15.91
CA ILE A 117 17.97 7.16 -17.07
C ILE A 117 19.44 7.47 -16.80
N GLU A 118 19.74 8.02 -15.63
CA GLU A 118 21.10 8.38 -15.22
C GLU A 118 21.98 7.13 -15.11
N GLU A 119 21.51 6.11 -14.38
CA GLU A 119 22.27 4.88 -14.11
C GLU A 119 22.54 4.05 -15.38
N LEU A 120 21.63 4.09 -16.36
CA LEU A 120 21.75 3.30 -17.58
C LEU A 120 22.26 4.10 -18.79
N ASP A 121 22.52 5.40 -18.63
CA ASP A 121 22.90 6.34 -19.68
C ASP A 121 21.91 6.29 -20.86
N LEU A 122 20.63 6.52 -20.57
CA LEU A 122 19.56 6.43 -21.58
C LEU A 122 19.39 7.76 -22.33
N PRO A 123 19.26 7.74 -23.67
CA PRO A 123 19.15 8.95 -24.48
C PRO A 123 17.70 9.50 -24.52
N MET A 124 17.10 9.74 -23.35
CA MET A 124 15.73 10.28 -23.26
C MET A 124 15.51 11.06 -21.97
N THR A 125 14.40 11.78 -21.91
CA THR A 125 13.98 12.50 -20.69
C THR A 125 13.16 11.59 -19.76
N PRO A 126 13.10 11.89 -18.44
CA PRO A 126 12.23 11.17 -17.49
C PRO A 126 10.78 11.05 -17.95
N ALA A 127 10.22 12.12 -18.54
CA ALA A 127 8.86 12.12 -19.07
C ALA A 127 8.66 11.11 -20.22
N VAL A 128 9.62 10.99 -21.15
CA VAL A 128 9.57 10.03 -22.25
C VAL A 128 9.66 8.60 -21.74
N TYR A 129 10.58 8.35 -20.80
CA TYR A 129 10.73 7.05 -20.16
C TYR A 129 9.47 6.63 -19.41
N ALA A 130 8.97 7.49 -18.52
CA ALA A 130 7.75 7.27 -17.74
C ALA A 130 6.55 7.01 -18.67
N HIS A 131 6.40 7.78 -19.75
CA HIS A 131 5.36 7.54 -20.74
C HIS A 131 5.48 6.16 -21.39
N GLY A 132 6.71 5.75 -21.73
CA GLY A 132 7.00 4.45 -22.34
C GLY A 132 6.62 3.26 -21.45
N ILE A 133 6.95 3.35 -20.16
CA ILE A 133 6.57 2.35 -19.13
C ILE A 133 5.05 2.35 -18.92
N TRP A 134 4.44 3.55 -18.83
CA TRP A 134 3.00 3.73 -18.60
C TRP A 134 2.13 3.01 -19.64
N GLN A 135 2.60 2.89 -20.89
CA GLN A 135 1.86 2.17 -21.94
C GLN A 135 1.57 0.70 -21.58
N ASP A 136 2.49 0.05 -20.87
CA ASP A 136 2.31 -1.32 -20.41
C ASP A 136 1.54 -1.36 -19.08
N LEU A 137 1.92 -0.50 -18.13
CA LEU A 137 1.29 -0.43 -16.80
C LEU A 137 -0.22 -0.17 -16.86
N ARG A 138 -0.68 0.76 -17.71
CA ARG A 138 -2.11 1.11 -17.80
C ARG A 138 -3.00 -0.06 -18.24
N ILE A 139 -2.44 -1.03 -18.95
CA ILE A 139 -3.13 -2.23 -19.41
C ILE A 139 -3.13 -3.29 -18.31
N ASN A 140 -2.07 -3.36 -17.51
CA ASN A 140 -1.83 -4.43 -16.57
C ASN A 140 -2.26 -4.12 -15.13
N PHE A 141 -2.24 -2.86 -14.69
CA PHE A 141 -2.71 -2.48 -13.34
C PHE A 141 -4.14 -2.93 -13.02
N PRO A 142 -5.14 -2.82 -13.92
CA PRO A 142 -6.48 -3.34 -13.62
C PRO A 142 -6.53 -4.85 -13.37
N LYS A 143 -5.50 -5.60 -13.80
CA LYS A 143 -5.38 -7.05 -13.61
C LYS A 143 -4.67 -7.40 -12.30
N ALA A 144 -4.23 -6.43 -11.51
CA ALA A 144 -3.62 -6.67 -10.20
C ALA A 144 -4.57 -7.47 -9.32
N LYS A 145 -4.01 -8.42 -8.57
CA LYS A 145 -4.76 -9.20 -7.58
C LYS A 145 -4.42 -8.67 -6.19
N ILE A 146 -5.30 -8.94 -5.24
CA ILE A 146 -4.96 -8.75 -3.82
C ILE A 146 -3.86 -9.75 -3.47
N MET A 147 -2.87 -9.31 -2.67
CA MET A 147 -1.80 -10.17 -2.18
C MET A 147 -2.36 -11.26 -1.25
N ASP A 148 -1.77 -12.45 -1.30
CA ASP A 148 -2.17 -13.57 -0.46
C ASP A 148 -2.07 -13.19 1.03
N GLY A 149 -3.16 -13.40 1.79
CA GLY A 149 -3.24 -13.05 3.20
C GLY A 149 -3.59 -11.59 3.50
N ALA A 150 -3.51 -10.68 2.52
CA ALA A 150 -3.78 -9.26 2.76
C ALA A 150 -5.25 -8.99 3.10
N LYS A 151 -6.18 -9.68 2.43
CA LYS A 151 -7.61 -9.56 2.72
C LYS A 151 -7.94 -10.07 4.12
N GLU A 152 -7.39 -11.22 4.48
CA GLU A 152 -7.56 -11.86 5.78
C GLU A 152 -7.04 -10.95 6.90
N LEU A 153 -5.86 -10.33 6.68
CA LEU A 153 -5.27 -9.38 7.63
C LEU A 153 -6.14 -8.14 7.80
N VAL A 154 -6.57 -7.49 6.70
CA VAL A 154 -7.45 -6.31 6.77
C VAL A 154 -8.75 -6.62 7.49
N CYS A 155 -9.39 -7.75 7.18
CA CYS A 155 -10.61 -8.17 7.87
C CYS A 155 -10.36 -8.46 9.36
N HIS A 156 -9.23 -9.09 9.72
CA HIS A 156 -8.87 -9.33 11.11
C HIS A 156 -8.70 -8.03 11.89
N LEU A 157 -7.97 -7.06 11.35
CA LEU A 157 -7.76 -5.75 11.98
C LEU A 157 -9.09 -5.03 12.18
N TYR A 158 -9.94 -5.01 11.14
CA TYR A 158 -11.25 -4.39 11.20
C TYR A 158 -12.17 -5.03 12.26
N ASN A 159 -12.24 -6.36 12.30
CA ASN A 159 -13.07 -7.09 13.27
C ASN A 159 -12.60 -6.95 14.73
N ASN A 160 -11.34 -6.58 14.94
CA ASN A 160 -10.77 -6.31 16.26
C ASN A 160 -10.65 -4.80 16.55
N GLU A 161 -11.33 -3.96 15.75
CA GLU A 161 -11.39 -2.50 15.94
C GLU A 161 -10.00 -1.81 15.92
N ILE A 162 -9.03 -2.40 15.22
CA ILE A 162 -7.70 -1.81 15.02
C ILE A 162 -7.74 -0.91 13.78
N PRO A 163 -7.55 0.42 13.91
CA PRO A 163 -7.60 1.31 12.76
C PRO A 163 -6.46 1.00 11.77
N VAL A 164 -6.83 0.91 10.49
CA VAL A 164 -5.90 0.68 9.40
C VAL A 164 -6.04 1.78 8.34
N ALA A 165 -4.92 2.39 7.97
CA ALA A 165 -4.82 3.38 6.91
C ALA A 165 -3.95 2.86 5.76
N LEU A 166 -4.12 3.44 4.57
CA LEU A 166 -3.37 3.10 3.37
C LEU A 166 -2.50 4.30 2.95
N ALA A 167 -1.21 4.07 2.69
CA ALA A 167 -0.27 5.10 2.26
C ALA A 167 0.55 4.63 1.04
N THR A 168 0.33 5.23 -0.13
CA THR A 168 0.97 4.82 -1.40
C THR A 168 1.62 5.98 -2.14
N SER A 169 2.78 5.74 -2.76
CA SER A 169 3.44 6.69 -3.67
C SER A 169 2.75 6.80 -5.03
N SER A 170 1.68 6.03 -5.27
CA SER A 170 0.88 6.10 -6.50
C SER A 170 0.21 7.46 -6.65
N ASP A 171 0.30 8.06 -7.83
CA ASP A 171 -0.55 9.19 -8.20
C ASP A 171 -2.03 8.76 -8.35
N THR A 172 -2.94 9.74 -8.42
CA THR A 172 -4.38 9.50 -8.57
C THR A 172 -4.69 8.52 -9.70
N LYS A 173 -4.07 8.72 -10.87
CA LYS A 173 -4.33 7.93 -12.08
C LYS A 173 -3.92 6.46 -11.90
N SER A 174 -2.74 6.22 -11.34
CA SER A 174 -2.23 4.87 -11.08
C SER A 174 -3.06 4.20 -9.99
N PHE A 175 -3.37 4.91 -8.91
CA PHE A 175 -4.20 4.42 -7.83
C PHE A 175 -5.58 3.96 -8.32
N GLU A 176 -6.24 4.77 -9.15
CA GLU A 176 -7.54 4.44 -9.72
C GLU A 176 -7.51 3.16 -10.57
N LEU A 177 -6.50 3.01 -11.43
CA LEU A 177 -6.36 1.80 -12.27
C LEU A 177 -6.04 0.56 -11.43
N LYS A 178 -5.11 0.67 -10.46
CA LYS A 178 -4.72 -0.42 -9.57
C LYS A 178 -5.90 -0.90 -8.74
N THR A 179 -6.72 0.02 -8.24
CA THR A 179 -7.83 -0.28 -7.32
C THR A 179 -9.19 -0.43 -8.00
N LYS A 180 -9.27 -0.31 -9.34
CA LYS A 180 -10.52 -0.34 -10.11
C LYS A 180 -11.42 -1.53 -9.74
N ASN A 181 -10.82 -2.70 -9.57
CA ASN A 181 -11.53 -3.95 -9.28
C ASN A 181 -11.52 -4.32 -7.78
N HIS A 182 -10.98 -3.46 -6.92
CA HIS A 182 -10.74 -3.73 -5.50
C HIS A 182 -11.38 -2.68 -4.58
N LYS A 183 -12.43 -2.00 -5.04
CA LYS A 183 -13.08 -0.94 -4.26
C LYS A 183 -13.70 -1.43 -2.95
N GLU A 184 -14.08 -2.70 -2.88
CA GLU A 184 -14.66 -3.29 -1.66
C GLU A 184 -13.66 -3.36 -0.50
N ILE A 185 -12.41 -3.75 -0.75
CA ILE A 185 -11.40 -3.83 0.33
C ILE A 185 -10.98 -2.44 0.83
N LEU A 186 -11.06 -1.42 -0.03
CA LEU A 186 -10.75 -0.04 0.36
C LEU A 186 -11.69 0.51 1.44
N LYS A 187 -12.90 -0.03 1.57
CA LYS A 187 -13.88 0.41 2.57
C LYS A 187 -13.46 0.13 4.01
N TYR A 188 -12.51 -0.77 4.22
CA TYR A 188 -12.00 -1.12 5.55
C TYR A 188 -10.89 -0.18 6.03
N PHE A 189 -10.37 0.69 5.17
CA PHE A 189 -9.34 1.66 5.53
C PHE A 189 -10.00 2.94 6.05
N CYS A 190 -9.60 3.38 7.24
CA CYS A 190 -10.14 4.62 7.84
C CYS A 190 -9.60 5.87 7.16
N HIS A 191 -8.43 5.77 6.53
CA HIS A 191 -7.79 6.84 5.80
C HIS A 191 -6.95 6.30 4.63
N ILE A 192 -6.89 7.04 3.53
CA ILE A 192 -6.10 6.69 2.35
C ILE A 192 -5.36 7.95 1.88
N VAL A 193 -4.04 7.87 1.86
CA VAL A 193 -3.14 8.89 1.32
C VAL A 193 -2.46 8.35 0.06
N ILE A 194 -2.47 9.18 -0.98
CA ILE A 194 -1.87 8.90 -2.30
C ILE A 194 -0.74 9.89 -2.60
N GLY A 195 0.14 9.57 -3.55
CA GLY A 195 1.43 10.22 -3.74
C GLY A 195 1.39 11.65 -4.29
N ASP A 196 0.23 12.10 -4.76
CA ASP A 196 -0.07 13.47 -5.18
C ASP A 196 -0.92 14.25 -4.16
N ASP A 197 -1.03 13.76 -2.92
CA ASP A 197 -1.62 14.53 -1.83
C ASP A 197 -0.81 15.83 -1.59
N PRO A 198 -1.47 17.01 -1.54
CA PRO A 198 -0.80 18.30 -1.43
C PRO A 198 -0.06 18.51 -0.09
N GLU A 199 -0.35 17.72 0.95
CA GLU A 199 0.35 17.77 2.24
C GLU A 199 1.71 17.03 2.18
N ILE A 200 1.97 16.23 1.15
CA ILE A 200 3.24 15.53 0.93
C ILE A 200 4.21 16.45 0.19
N LYS A 201 5.26 16.92 0.88
CA LYS A 201 6.31 17.73 0.26
C LYS A 201 7.40 16.85 -0.36
N HIS A 202 7.74 15.76 0.31
CA HIS A 202 8.75 14.80 -0.13
C HIS A 202 8.14 13.40 -0.16
N GLY A 203 8.27 12.70 -1.29
CA GLY A 203 7.84 11.30 -1.38
C GLY A 203 8.74 10.37 -0.56
N LYS A 204 8.34 9.10 -0.44
CA LYS A 204 9.20 8.04 0.11
C LYS A 204 10.60 8.11 -0.54
N PRO A 205 11.70 7.95 0.20
CA PRO A 205 11.78 7.45 1.58
C PRO A 205 11.54 8.50 2.68
N ALA A 206 11.19 9.75 2.34
CA ALA A 206 10.83 10.73 3.35
C ALA A 206 9.57 10.31 4.13
N PRO A 207 9.44 10.72 5.41
CA PRO A 207 8.35 10.28 6.27
C PRO A 207 7.02 10.96 5.97
N ASP A 208 7.00 12.05 5.18
CA ASP A 208 5.85 12.94 4.96
C ASP A 208 4.54 12.17 4.73
N ILE A 209 4.55 11.15 3.86
CA ILE A 209 3.35 10.37 3.55
C ILE A 209 2.78 9.64 4.76
N TYR A 210 3.65 9.17 5.67
CA TYR A 210 3.24 8.47 6.89
C TYR A 210 2.79 9.44 7.99
N GLU A 211 3.31 10.67 7.99
CA GLU A 211 2.94 11.71 8.97
C GLU A 211 1.56 12.31 8.69
N VAL A 212 1.15 12.35 7.42
CA VAL A 212 -0.16 12.86 6.99
C VAL A 212 -1.23 11.77 6.86
N THR A 213 -0.86 10.50 7.06
CA THR A 213 -1.77 9.34 7.02
C THR A 213 -2.46 9.11 8.36
#